data_AF-A0A1V5TP57-F1
#
_entry.id   AF-A0A1V5TP57-F1
#
_cell.length_a   1.000
_cell.length_b   1.000
_cell.length_c   1.000
_cell.angle_alpha   90.00
_cell.angle_beta   90.00
_cell.angle_gamma   90.00
#
_symmetry.space_group_name_H-M   'P 1'
#
loop_
_entity.id
_entity.type
_entity.pdbx_description
1 polymer ?
#
loop_
_entity_poly.entity_id
_entity_poly.type
_entity_poly.pdbx_seq_one_letter_code
_entity_poly.pdbx_strand_id
1 'polypeptide(L)' 'MFLFYMKENCPKCHGTGIVKEPDGSIHTCWDCLASGDMNVHSDKVPDSKIKI' A
#
# COMPACT_ATOMS: atom_id res chain seq x y z
N MET A 1 22.56 -5.89 6.23
CA MET A 1 21.20 -6.41 6.51
C MET A 1 20.27 -5.21 6.59
N PHE A 2 19.73 -4.77 5.45
CA PHE A 2 18.76 -3.67 5.42
C PHE A 2 17.41 -4.24 5.84
N LEU A 3 17.00 -3.96 7.07
CA LEU A 3 15.68 -4.32 7.57
C LEU A 3 14.64 -3.48 6.83
N PHE A 4 13.99 -4.06 5.82
CA PHE A 4 12.71 -3.57 5.32
C PHE A 4 11.69 -3.74 6.45
N TYR A 5 11.56 -2.72 7.29
CA TYR A 5 10.45 -2.59 8.23
C TYR A 5 9.21 -2.27 7.39
N MET A 6 8.65 -3.26 6.72
CA MET A 6 7.28 -3.14 6.23
C MET A 6 6.45 -2.94 7.49
N LYS A 7 6.03 -1.70 7.73
CA LYS A 7 5.35 -1.28 8.95
C LYS A 7 3.94 -1.86 8.89
N GLU A 8 3.81 -3.15 9.20
CA GLU A 8 2.57 -3.95 9.14
C GLU A 8 1.41 -3.33 9.94
N ASN A 9 1.70 -2.33 10.78
CA ASN A 9 0.77 -1.68 11.68
C ASN A 9 0.58 -0.17 11.42
N CYS A 10 0.53 0.29 10.16
CA CYS A 10 0.02 1.65 9.92
C CYS A 10 -1.46 1.72 10.35
N PRO A 11 -1.86 2.58 11.30
CA PRO A 11 -3.24 2.58 11.82
C PRO A 11 -4.27 3.10 10.81
N LYS A 12 -3.82 3.77 9.72
CA LYS A 12 -4.70 4.28 8.66
C LYS A 12 -4.95 3.24 7.57
N CYS A 13 -3.87 2.63 7.06
CA CYS A 13 -3.96 1.71 5.93
C CYS A 13 -3.83 0.23 6.32
N HIS A 14 -3.57 -0.07 7.60
CA HIS A 14 -3.41 -1.42 8.14
C HIS A 14 -2.43 -2.29 7.31
N GLY A 15 -1.31 -1.68 6.89
CA GLY A 15 -0.27 -2.36 6.12
C GLY A 15 -0.58 -2.53 4.62
N THR A 16 -1.74 -2.10 4.14
CA THR A 16 -2.13 -2.26 2.72
C THR A 16 -1.57 -1.18 1.80
N GLY A 17 -1.16 -0.02 2.36
CA GLY A 17 -0.80 1.16 1.58
C GLY A 17 -2.00 1.91 0.98
N ILE A 18 -3.23 1.45 1.21
CA ILE A 18 -4.46 2.05 0.68
C ILE A 18 -5.37 2.49 1.83
N VAL A 19 -6.01 3.66 1.67
CA VAL A 19 -7.02 4.20 2.57
C VAL A 19 -8.34 4.30 1.81
N LYS A 20 -9.43 3.90 2.46
CA LYS A 20 -10.79 4.04 1.95
C LYS A 20 -11.56 4.98 2.87
N GLU A 21 -12.04 6.08 2.31
CA GLU A 21 -12.77 7.10 3.06
C GLU A 21 -14.26 6.73 3.22
N PRO A 22 -14.98 7.36 4.17
CA PRO A 22 -16.41 7.10 4.39
C PRO A 22 -17.29 7.40 3.17
N ASP A 23 -16.87 8.32 2.30
CA ASP A 23 -17.55 8.65 1.05
C ASP A 23 -17.32 7.61 -0.07
N GLY A 24 -16.51 6.59 0.21
CA GLY A 24 -16.17 5.52 -0.72
C GLY A 24 -14.99 5.83 -1.63
N SER A 25 -14.38 7.02 -1.54
CA SER A 25 -13.16 7.33 -2.26
C SER A 25 -11.99 6.48 -1.75
N ILE A 26 -11.07 6.17 -2.67
CA ILE A 26 -9.90 5.33 -2.40
C ILE A 26 -8.67 6.12 -2.80
N HIS A 27 -7.69 6.18 -1.90
CA HIS A 27 -6.41 6.82 -2.19
C HIS A 27 -5.25 6.09 -1.51
N THR A 28 -4.04 6.41 -1.96
CA THR A 28 -2.80 5.91 -1.36
C THR A 28 -2.61 6.48 0.04
N CYS A 29 -2.08 5.70 0.97
CA CYS A 29 -1.79 6.17 2.33
C CYS A 29 -0.66 7.22 2.30
N TRP A 30 -1.03 8.49 2.49
CA TRP A 30 -0.09 9.61 2.42
C TRP A 30 1.01 9.55 3.47
N ASP A 31 0.71 9.04 4.67
CA ASP A 31 1.71 8.90 5.74
C ASP A 31 2.79 7.89 5.35
N CYS A 32 2.38 6.73 4.82
CA CYS A 32 3.32 5.71 4.35
C CYS A 32 4.09 6.18 3.12
N LEU A 33 3.44 6.94 2.22
CA LEU A 33 4.12 7.52 1.07
C LEU A 33 5.19 8.53 1.51
N ALA A 34 4.84 9.44 2.42
CA ALA A 34 5.73 10.47 2.92
C ALA A 34 6.92 9.89 3.71
N SER A 35 6.73 8.77 4.41
CA SER A 35 7.81 8.10 5.13
C SER A 35 8.70 7.22 4.24
N GLY A 36 8.33 6.99 2.98
CA GLY A 36 9.04 6.09 2.08
C GLY A 36 8.86 4.60 2.42
N ASP A 37 7.91 4.26 3.29
CA ASP A 37 7.66 2.90 3.78
C ASP A 37 6.72 2.09 2.86
N MET A 38 6.26 2.67 1.75
CA MET A 38 5.43 1.93 0.80
C MET A 38 6.29 1.08 -0.12
N ASN A 39 6.10 -0.23 -0.02
CA ASN A 39 6.54 -1.12 -1.08
C ASN A 39 5.56 -1.04 -2.27
N VAL A 40 5.73 -0.03 -3.12
CA VAL A 40 4.93 0.15 -4.35
C VAL A 40 5.28 -0.87 -5.44
N HIS A 41 6.33 -1.66 -5.22
CA HIS A 41 6.82 -2.67 -6.14
C HIS A 41 6.75 -4.04 -5.45
N SER A 42 5.57 -4.64 -5.43
CA SER A 42 5.46 -6.06 -5.12
C SER A 42 6.24 -6.87 -6.16
N ASP A 43 7.12 -7.80 -5.74
CA ASP A 43 7.71 -8.82 -6.62
C ASP A 43 6.63 -9.71 -7.27
N LYS A 44 5.40 -9.64 -6.74
CA LYS A 44 4.22 -10.36 -7.20
C LYS A 44 3.21 -9.35 -7.72
N VAL A 45 3.26 -9.03 -9.01
CA VAL A 45 2.19 -8.28 -9.68
C VAL A 45 1.00 -9.23 -9.87
N PRO A 46 -0.20 -8.91 -9.35
CA PRO A 46 -1.37 -9.77 -9.55
C PRO A 46 -1.79 -9.79 -11.02
N ASP A 47 -2.06 -10.99 -11.54
CA ASP A 47 -2.61 -11.17 -12.89
C ASP A 47 -4.07 -10.67 -12.92
N SER A 48 -4.30 -9.58 -13.66
CA SER A 48 -5.62 -8.96 -13.82
C SER A 48 -6.59 -9.78 -14.69
N LYS A 49 -6.11 -10.84 -15.36
CA LYS A 49 -6.87 -11.69 -16.28
C LYS A 49 -7.57 -10.94 -17.42
N ILE A 50 -7.19 -9.69 -17.69
CA ILE A 50 -7.73 -8.90 -18.79
C ILE A 50 -7.18 -9.49 -20.10
N LYS A 51 -8.08 -9.93 -20.98
CA LYS A 51 -7.77 -10.39 -22.33
C LYS A 51 -8.23 -9.33 -23.32
N ILE A 52 -7.40 -9.02 -24.32
CA ILE A 52 -7.72 -8.13 -25.46
C ILE A 52 -8.30 -8.97 -26.58
#